data_AF-A0A1Z9M8R5-F1
#
_entry.id   AF-A0A1Z9M8R5-F1
#
_cell.length_a   1.000
_cell.length_b   1.000
_cell.length_c   1.000
_cell.angle_alpha   90.00
_cell.angle_beta   90.00
_cell.angle_gamma   90.00
#
_symmetry.space_group_name_H-M   'P 1'
#
loop_
_entity.id
_entity.type
_entity.pdbx_description
1 polymer ?
#
loop_
_entity_poly.entity_id
_entity_poly.type
_entity_poly.pdbx_seq_one_letter_code
_entity_poly.pdbx_strand_id
1 'polypeptide(L)'
;MEGVYIWIITAMLTYGSADITTYDKDIIELTFESDWDCHEYIYDKKVILTDDLLAEYREVDGENLTGFDFFCETRFIQTEDI
;
A
#
# COMPACT_ATOMS: atom_id res chain seq x y z
N MET A 1 16.41 -3.20 22.36
CA MET A 1 15.25 -3.70 21.59
C MET A 1 15.81 -4.01 20.22
N GLU A 2 15.87 -5.29 19.87
CA GLU A 2 16.29 -5.73 18.54
C GLU A 2 15.06 -5.69 17.62
N GLY A 3 15.30 -5.32 16.37
CA GLY A 3 14.27 -5.25 15.35
C GLY A 3 14.90 -4.97 14.00
N VAL A 4 14.12 -5.14 12.95
CA VAL A 4 14.56 -4.97 11.56
C VAL A 4 13.70 -3.93 10.87
N TYR A 5 14.31 -3.16 9.98
CA TYR A 5 13.58 -2.31 9.06
C TYR A 5 13.23 -3.13 7.82
N ILE A 6 11.96 -3.10 7.45
CA ILE A 6 11.45 -3.69 6.22
C ILE A 6 10.79 -2.60 5.38
N TRP A 7 10.64 -2.89 4.09
CA TRP A 7 9.84 -2.08 3.17
C TRP A 7 8.52 -2.79 2.90
N ILE A 8 7.43 -2.02 2.79
CA ILE A 8 6.09 -2.51 2.48
C ILE A 8 5.48 -1.67 1.37
N ILE A 9 4.49 -2.23 0.66
CA ILE A 9 3.69 -1.50 -0.33
C ILE A 9 2.43 -0.95 0.35
N THR A 10 2.29 0.37 0.36
CA THR A 10 1.12 1.08 0.84
C THR A 10 0.39 1.69 -0.35
N ALA A 11 -0.94 1.65 -0.37
CA ALA A 11 -1.71 2.50 -1.28
C ALA A 11 -2.37 3.64 -0.53
N MET A 12 -2.27 4.81 -1.15
CA MET A 12 -3.01 5.99 -0.78
C MET A 12 -4.28 6.04 -1.63
N LEU A 13 -5.45 6.11 -1.00
CA LEU A 13 -6.75 6.14 -1.69
C LEU A 13 -7.40 7.52 -1.55
N THR A 14 -8.00 8.03 -2.63
CA THR A 14 -8.76 9.30 -2.62
C THR A 14 -10.18 9.10 -3.12
N TYR A 15 -11.16 9.48 -2.29
CA TYR A 15 -12.59 9.42 -2.58
C TYR A 15 -13.20 10.83 -2.59
N GLY A 16 -14.18 11.06 -3.47
CA GLY A 16 -15.06 12.24 -3.41
C GLY A 16 -14.40 13.62 -3.64
N SER A 17 -15.23 14.63 -3.91
CA SER A 17 -14.76 15.98 -4.22
C SER A 17 -14.44 16.77 -2.94
N ALA A 18 -13.16 17.05 -2.74
CA ALA A 18 -12.58 18.07 -1.84
C ALA A 18 -12.30 17.70 -0.36
N ASP A 19 -12.83 16.61 0.19
CA ASP A 19 -12.45 16.12 1.53
C ASP A 19 -11.74 14.78 1.41
N ILE A 20 -10.42 14.86 1.25
CA ILE A 20 -9.52 13.73 1.08
C ILE A 20 -9.61 12.86 2.34
N THR A 21 -10.40 11.79 2.28
CA THR A 21 -10.28 10.71 3.26
C THR A 21 -9.14 9.82 2.77
N THR A 22 -7.91 10.19 3.13
CA THR A 22 -6.72 9.38 2.84
C THR A 22 -6.80 8.14 3.72
N TYR A 23 -7.03 6.99 3.10
CA TYR A 23 -6.75 5.71 3.74
C TYR A 23 -5.39 5.25 3.26
N ASP A 24 -4.45 5.18 4.19
CA ASP A 24 -3.23 4.41 3.99
C ASP A 24 -3.57 2.96 4.29
N LYS A 25 -3.56 2.13 3.25
CA LYS A 25 -3.81 0.69 3.37
C LYS A 25 -2.60 -0.07 2.89
N ASP A 26 -2.13 -0.95 3.75
CA ASP A 26 -1.15 -1.97 3.37
C ASP A 26 -1.89 -2.91 2.41
N ILE A 27 -1.60 -2.80 1.11
CA ILE A 27 -2.32 -3.56 0.07
C ILE A 27 -1.89 -5.02 0.10
N ILE A 28 -0.62 -5.27 0.47
CA ILE A 28 -0.09 -6.62 0.63
C ILE A 28 0.83 -6.64 1.85
N GLU A 29 0.71 -7.69 2.68
CA GLU A 29 1.69 -8.07 3.71
C GLU A 29 3.01 -8.60 3.09
N LEU A 30 3.45 -8.03 1.97
CA LEU A 30 4.76 -8.32 1.39
C LEU A 30 5.78 -7.41 2.03
N THR A 31 6.82 -8.03 2.55
CA THR A 31 7.96 -7.35 3.14
C THR A 31 9.14 -7.46 2.19
N PHE A 32 9.84 -6.34 1.98
CA PHE A 32 11.00 -6.26 1.10
C PHE A 32 12.23 -5.84 1.90
N GLU A 33 13.39 -6.37 1.51
CA GLU A 33 14.67 -6.07 2.16
C GLU A 33 15.22 -4.70 1.76
N SER A 34 14.77 -4.15 0.62
CA SER A 34 15.21 -2.85 0.12
C SER A 34 14.10 -2.05 -0.57
N ASP A 35 14.32 -0.73 -0.64
CA ASP A 35 13.50 0.24 -1.39
C ASP A 35 13.37 -0.16 -2.87
N TRP A 36 14.50 -0.59 -3.46
CA TRP A 36 14.56 -0.98 -4.86
C TRP A 36 13.67 -2.20 -5.15
N ASP A 37 13.75 -3.24 -4.32
CA ASP A 37 12.99 -4.48 -4.53
C ASP A 37 11.48 -4.22 -4.41
N CYS A 38 11.08 -3.33 -3.50
CA CYS A 38 9.68 -2.91 -3.37
C CYS A 38 9.20 -2.19 -4.64
N HIS A 39 9.97 -1.23 -5.15
CA HIS A 39 9.61 -0.49 -6.36
C HIS A 39 9.65 -1.35 -7.63
N GLU A 40 10.61 -2.27 -7.74
CA GLU A 40 10.69 -3.25 -8.83
C GLU A 40 9.45 -4.15 -8.82
N TYR A 41 9.02 -4.61 -7.64
CA TYR A 41 7.80 -5.41 -7.52
C TYR A 41 6.55 -4.62 -7.92
N ILE A 42 6.41 -3.36 -7.48
CA ILE A 42 5.30 -2.50 -7.92
C ILE A 42 5.32 -2.37 -9.45
N TYR A 43 6.48 -2.14 -10.05
CA TYR A 43 6.61 -2.02 -11.51
C TYR A 43 6.15 -3.28 -12.24
N ASP A 44 6.64 -4.44 -11.82
CA ASP A 44 6.37 -5.73 -12.45
C ASP A 44 4.93 -6.22 -12.25
N LYS A 45 4.33 -5.88 -11.10
CA LYS A 45 3.01 -6.38 -10.69
C LYS A 45 1.91 -5.32 -10.70
N LYS A 46 2.20 -4.11 -11.19
CA LYS A 46 1.29 -2.95 -11.11
C LYS A 46 -0.14 -3.25 -11.52
N VAL A 47 -0.33 -4.01 -12.60
CA VAL A 47 -1.66 -4.36 -13.11
C VAL A 47 -2.44 -5.19 -12.09
N ILE A 48 -1.83 -6.25 -11.56
CA ILE A 48 -2.45 -7.14 -10.57
C ILE A 48 -2.73 -6.35 -9.27
N LEU A 49 -1.76 -5.56 -8.81
CA LEU A 49 -1.94 -4.69 -7.64
C LEU A 49 -3.12 -3.73 -7.82
N THR A 50 -3.26 -3.18 -9.03
CA THR A 50 -4.36 -2.27 -9.38
C THR A 50 -5.69 -3.03 -9.40
N ASP A 51 -5.73 -4.22 -9.98
CA ASP A 51 -6.94 -5.04 -10.05
C ASP A 51 -7.41 -5.43 -8.64
N ASP A 52 -6.50 -5.86 -7.77
CA ASP A 52 -6.80 -6.21 -6.37
C ASP A 52 -7.29 -4.98 -5.59
N LEU A 53 -6.58 -3.85 -5.71
CA LEU A 53 -6.97 -2.59 -5.08
C LEU A 53 -8.37 -2.15 -5.52
N LEU A 54 -8.68 -2.21 -6.82
CA LEU A 54 -9.99 -1.82 -7.33
C LEU A 54 -11.08 -2.85 -7.00
N ALA A 55 -10.74 -4.13 -6.85
CA ALA A 55 -11.71 -5.15 -6.44
C ALA A 55 -12.26 -4.86 -5.03
N GLU A 56 -11.41 -4.35 -4.14
CA GLU A 56 -11.77 -4.09 -2.75
C GLU A 56 -12.21 -2.63 -2.50
N TYR A 57 -11.55 -1.68 -3.14
CA TYR A 57 -11.62 -0.26 -2.77
C TYR A 57 -12.27 0.65 -3.81
N ARG A 58 -12.76 0.12 -4.94
CA ARG A 58 -13.36 0.96 -5.99
C ARG A 58 -14.57 1.77 -5.52
N GLU A 59 -15.36 1.23 -4.60
CA GLU A 59 -16.48 1.90 -3.96
C GLU A 59 -16.50 1.55 -2.48
N VAL A 60 -16.42 2.55 -1.60
CA VAL A 60 -16.44 2.40 -0.15
C VAL A 60 -17.43 3.41 0.42
N ASP A 61 -18.34 2.95 1.29
CA ASP A 61 -19.37 3.78 1.94
C ASP A 61 -20.23 4.61 0.97
N GLY A 62 -20.41 4.11 -0.27
CA GLY A 62 -21.16 4.80 -1.34
C GLY A 62 -20.38 5.87 -2.11
N GLU A 63 -19.11 6.07 -1.78
CA GLU A 63 -18.19 6.96 -2.49
C GLU A 63 -17.33 6.19 -3.48
N ASN A 64 -17.11 6.76 -4.66
CA ASN A 64 -16.27 6.17 -5.70
C ASN A 64 -14.82 6.62 -5.55
N LEU A 65 -13.88 5.68 -5.74
CA LEU A 65 -12.46 5.99 -5.80
C LEU A 65 -12.18 6.90 -7.01
N THR A 66 -11.53 8.04 -6.74
CA THR A 66 -11.19 9.05 -7.76
C THR A 66 -9.72 9.05 -8.13
N GLY A 67 -8.86 8.54 -7.24
CA GLY A 67 -7.44 8.40 -7.46
C GLY A 67 -6.80 7.48 -6.43
N PHE A 68 -5.68 6.88 -6.81
CA PHE A 68 -4.84 6.11 -5.92
C PHE A 68 -3.39 6.18 -6.39
N ASP A 69 -2.45 5.91 -5.49
CA ASP A 69 -1.05 5.71 -5.83
C ASP A 69 -0.40 4.71 -4.88
N PHE A 70 0.64 4.01 -5.35
CA PHE A 70 1.38 3.02 -4.59
C PHE A 70 2.72 3.60 -4.13
N PHE A 71 3.06 3.36 -2.87
CA PHE A 71 4.28 3.85 -2.23
C PHE A 71 5.02 2.72 -1.54
N CYS A 72 6.34 2.82 -1.50
CA CYS A 72 7.18 1.98 -0.67
C CYS A 72 7.45 2.71 0.64
N GLU A 73 7.02 2.11 1.76
CA GLU A 73 7.18 2.68 3.09
C GLU A 73 8.09 1.80 3.93
N THR A 74 8.94 2.43 4.75
CA THR A 74 9.76 1.72 5.73
C THR A 74 8.98 1.52 7.02
N ARG A 75 8.97 0.29 7.53
CA ARG A 75 8.46 -0.02 8.87
C ARG A 75 9.51 -0.72 9.71
N PHE A 76 9.53 -0.38 11.00
CA PHE A 76 10.34 -1.07 11.99
C PHE A 76 9.49 -2.16 12.63
N ILE A 77 9.92 -3.41 12.51
CA ILE A 77 9.28 -4.56 13.15
C ILE A 77 10.17 -5.05 14.28
N GLN A 78 9.56 -5.26 15.45
CA GLN A 78 10.25 -5.88 16.58
C GLN A 78 10.36 -7.38 16.35
N THR A 79 11.51 -7.98 16.67
CA THR A 79 11.77 -9.40 16.41
C THR A 79 10.83 -10.36 17.15
N GLU A 80 10.09 -9.89 18.16
CA GLU A 80 9.07 -10.67 18.88
C GLU A 80 7.73 -10.79 18.11
N ASP A 81 7.54 -9.97 17.07
CA ASP A 81 6.33 -9.91 16.23
C ASP A 81 6.49 -10.64 14.87
N ILE A 82 7.62 -11.35 14.65
CA ILE A 82 7.90 -12.15 13.43
C ILE A 82 7.61 -13.62 13.67
#